data_AF-A0A420BGY0-F1
#
_entry.id   AF-A0A420BGY0-F1
#
_cell.length_a   1.000
_cell.length_b   1.000
_cell.length_c   1.000
_cell.angle_alpha   90.00
_cell.angle_beta   90.00
_cell.angle_gamma   90.00
#
_symmetry.space_group_name_H-M   'P 1'
#
loop_
_entity.id
_entity.type
_entity.pdbx_description
1 polymer ?
#
loop_
_entity_poly.entity_id
_entity_poly.type
_entity_poly.pdbx_seq_one_letter_code
_entity_poly.pdbx_strand_id
1 'polypeptide(L)'
;MKKVLFSLVVVIFTSFVSHAEAQTQKKDEFEFFDTVINNHNQLFQMSCIPSAVEMVLKYYKVVDFNFYDLQNEWQNKTDGSFRDFDNKELYGIIFSQKFVLPRDATFPMDSLFQTIENELRSGRKVIISLPADGGWHMFVVCKQTPDGDFVSYSKLGSHTLILRNTKEIVKKSNGTEIMTYRTPPGM
;
A
#
# COMPACT_ATOMS: atom_id res chain seq x y z
N MET A 1 -28.78 77.79 2.54
CA MET A 1 -27.67 77.17 1.79
C MET A 1 -27.11 76.00 2.60
N LYS A 2 -27.04 74.82 1.95
CA LYS A 2 -26.34 73.56 2.30
C LYS A 2 -26.53 72.95 3.70
N LYS A 3 -27.38 71.91 3.73
CA LYS A 3 -27.40 70.83 4.73
C LYS A 3 -26.09 70.03 4.64
N VAL A 4 -25.45 69.73 5.77
CA VAL A 4 -24.35 68.76 5.83
C VAL A 4 -24.77 67.68 6.82
N LEU A 5 -25.12 66.51 6.27
CA LEU A 5 -25.44 65.29 7.00
C LEU A 5 -24.13 64.52 7.14
N PHE A 6 -23.55 64.44 8.34
CA PHE A 6 -22.41 63.56 8.61
C PHE A 6 -22.95 62.14 8.85
N SER A 7 -22.86 61.28 7.84
CA SER A 7 -23.11 59.84 8.01
C SER A 7 -21.82 59.16 8.46
N LEU A 8 -21.87 58.53 9.63
CA LEU A 8 -20.83 57.67 10.17
C LEU A 8 -20.83 56.35 9.38
N VAL A 9 -19.81 56.12 8.54
CA VAL A 9 -19.64 54.84 7.84
C VAL A 9 -18.73 53.96 8.70
N VAL A 10 -19.32 52.95 9.35
CA VAL A 10 -18.56 51.87 10.01
C VAL A 10 -18.26 50.82 8.94
N VAL A 11 -17.01 50.74 8.50
CA VAL A 11 -16.54 49.67 7.61
C VAL A 11 -16.12 48.49 8.49
N ILE A 12 -16.98 47.47 8.56
CA ILE A 12 -16.64 46.19 9.19
C ILE A 12 -15.80 45.41 8.19
N PHE A 13 -14.48 45.37 8.39
CA PHE A 13 -13.62 44.41 7.71
C PHE A 13 -13.89 43.03 8.30
N THR A 14 -14.71 42.23 7.62
CA THR A 14 -14.79 40.80 7.90
C THR A 14 -13.48 40.17 7.43
N SER A 15 -12.63 39.79 8.38
CA SER A 15 -11.46 38.96 8.13
C SER A 15 -11.92 37.70 7.40
N PHE A 16 -11.59 37.57 6.12
CA PHE A 16 -11.65 36.29 5.43
C PHE A 16 -10.63 35.38 6.12
N VAL A 17 -11.11 34.54 7.03
CA VAL A 17 -10.33 33.43 7.55
C VAL A 17 -10.28 32.41 6.42
N SER A 18 -9.24 32.50 5.60
CA SER A 18 -8.86 31.41 4.70
C SER A 18 -8.53 30.22 5.59
N HIS A 19 -9.45 29.27 5.72
CA HIS A 19 -9.08 27.92 6.15
C HIS A 19 -8.20 27.35 5.05
N ALA A 20 -6.89 27.41 5.27
CA ALA A 20 -5.96 26.58 4.53
C ALA A 20 -6.34 25.12 4.87
N GLU A 21 -6.92 24.41 3.91
CA GLU A 21 -7.06 22.95 4.00
C GLU A 21 -5.66 22.38 4.18
N ALA A 22 -5.42 21.82 5.35
CA ALA A 22 -4.13 21.27 5.72
C ALA A 22 -3.79 20.09 4.79
N GLN A 23 -2.63 20.16 4.13
CA GLN A 23 -2.04 19.09 3.32
C GLN A 23 -1.53 17.91 4.18
N THR A 24 -2.27 17.45 5.18
CA THR A 24 -1.78 16.46 6.16
C THR A 24 -2.06 15.02 5.71
N GLN A 25 -3.11 14.79 4.92
CA GLN A 25 -3.61 13.44 4.66
C GLN A 25 -2.61 12.52 3.93
N LYS A 26 -1.79 13.07 3.03
CA LYS A 26 -0.89 12.27 2.18
C LYS A 26 0.43 11.87 2.86
N LYS A 27 0.88 12.66 3.84
CA LYS A 27 2.12 12.38 4.59
C LYS A 27 1.86 11.35 5.69
N ASP A 28 0.71 11.48 6.37
CA ASP A 28 0.32 10.63 7.50
C ASP A 28 0.12 9.16 7.09
N GLU A 29 -0.42 8.89 5.90
CA GLU A 29 -0.62 7.51 5.43
C GLU A 29 0.70 6.76 5.19
N PHE A 30 1.71 7.44 4.65
CA PHE A 30 3.02 6.82 4.43
C PHE A 30 3.71 6.52 5.77
N GLU A 31 3.69 7.48 6.70
CA GLU A 31 4.24 7.30 8.05
C GLU A 31 3.49 6.21 8.84
N PHE A 32 2.19 6.03 8.59
CA PHE A 32 1.43 4.97 9.23
C PHE A 32 1.85 3.58 8.76
N PHE A 33 2.17 3.39 7.48
CA PHE A 33 2.67 2.09 7.02
C PHE A 33 4.04 1.75 7.63
N ASP A 34 4.91 2.75 7.84
CA ASP A 34 6.16 2.56 8.59
C ASP A 34 5.89 2.09 10.03
N THR A 35 4.79 2.54 10.64
CA THR A 35 4.34 2.02 11.95
C THR A 35 3.88 0.56 11.86
N VAL A 36 3.12 0.21 10.81
CA VAL A 36 2.70 -1.19 10.57
C VAL A 36 3.89 -2.11 10.45
N ILE A 37 4.86 -1.82 9.58
CA ILE A 37 6.01 -2.71 9.34
C ILE A 37 6.88 -2.88 10.60
N ASN A 38 7.02 -1.83 11.41
CA ASN A 38 7.80 -1.86 12.65
C ASN A 38 7.13 -2.68 13.76
N ASN A 39 5.79 -2.84 13.70
CA ASN A 39 5.01 -3.63 14.66
C ASN A 39 4.54 -4.98 14.09
N HIS A 40 5.00 -5.36 12.90
CA HIS A 40 4.63 -6.61 12.23
C HIS A 40 5.79 -7.61 12.23
N ASN A 41 5.47 -8.89 12.34
CA ASN A 41 6.40 -10.02 12.19
C ASN A 41 5.84 -11.05 11.20
N GLN A 42 6.71 -11.71 10.45
CA GLN A 42 6.33 -12.97 9.82
C GLN A 42 6.52 -14.11 10.82
N LEU A 43 5.43 -14.79 11.21
CA LEU A 43 5.47 -15.80 12.29
C LEU A 43 6.02 -17.15 11.84
N PHE A 44 5.77 -17.55 10.59
CA PHE A 44 6.18 -18.85 10.06
C PHE A 44 6.99 -18.67 8.79
N GLN A 45 7.87 -19.63 8.48
CA GLN A 45 8.76 -19.51 7.33
C GLN A 45 7.98 -19.41 6.01
N MET A 46 6.86 -20.14 5.90
CA MET A 46 6.03 -20.17 4.70
C MET A 46 4.82 -19.23 4.75
N SER A 47 4.71 -18.35 5.75
CA SER A 47 3.57 -17.43 5.90
C SER A 47 3.78 -16.06 5.23
N CYS A 48 4.67 -15.94 4.25
CA CYS A 48 4.96 -14.65 3.61
C CYS A 48 3.75 -14.04 2.88
N ILE A 49 2.88 -14.87 2.29
CA ILE A 49 1.64 -14.43 1.64
C ILE A 49 0.64 -13.84 2.66
N PRO A 50 0.18 -14.59 3.69
CA PRO A 50 -0.73 -14.02 4.69
C PRO A 50 -0.08 -12.87 5.49
N SER A 51 1.23 -12.89 5.72
CA SER A 51 1.96 -11.76 6.33
C SER A 51 1.76 -10.46 5.55
N ALA A 52 1.93 -10.50 4.21
CA ALA A 52 1.71 -9.33 3.36
C ALA A 52 0.24 -8.87 3.35
N VAL A 53 -0.72 -9.79 3.38
CA VAL A 53 -2.15 -9.47 3.49
C VAL A 53 -2.46 -8.80 4.82
N GLU A 54 -1.97 -9.34 5.94
CA GLU A 54 -2.17 -8.76 7.27
C GLU A 54 -1.54 -7.37 7.40
N MET A 55 -0.39 -7.10 6.77
CA MET A 55 0.17 -5.75 6.72
C MET A 55 -0.80 -4.76 6.03
N VAL A 56 -1.49 -5.18 4.98
CA VAL A 56 -2.53 -4.34 4.33
C VAL A 56 -3.73 -4.15 5.26
N LEU A 57 -4.22 -5.21 5.91
CA LEU A 57 -5.34 -5.11 6.86
C LEU A 57 -5.01 -4.15 8.02
N LYS A 58 -3.80 -4.24 8.58
CA LYS A 58 -3.30 -3.35 9.63
C LYS A 58 -3.17 -1.91 9.15
N TYR A 59 -2.71 -1.70 7.91
CA TYR A 59 -2.63 -0.38 7.28
C TYR A 59 -3.99 0.32 7.22
N TYR A 60 -5.06 -0.43 6.92
CA TYR A 60 -6.43 0.08 6.93
C TYR A 60 -7.08 0.13 8.31
N LYS A 61 -6.36 -0.27 9.37
CA LYS A 61 -6.86 -0.28 10.75
C LYS A 61 -8.14 -1.10 10.93
N VAL A 62 -8.36 -2.10 10.05
CA VAL A 62 -9.50 -3.02 10.15
C VAL A 62 -9.19 -4.22 11.05
N VAL A 63 -7.93 -4.36 11.46
CA VAL A 63 -7.44 -5.30 12.47
C VAL A 63 -6.33 -4.64 13.30
N ASP A 64 -6.10 -5.17 14.50
CA ASP A 64 -5.07 -4.68 15.42
C ASP A 64 -3.64 -5.10 15.01
N PHE A 65 -2.62 -4.42 15.56
CA PHE A 65 -1.21 -4.77 15.28
C PHE A 65 -0.81 -6.19 15.69
N ASN A 66 -1.47 -6.75 16.72
CA ASN A 66 -1.27 -8.12 17.18
C ASN A 66 -2.08 -9.17 16.39
N PHE A 67 -2.83 -8.76 15.37
CA PHE A 67 -3.55 -9.68 14.50
C PHE A 67 -2.57 -10.54 13.69
N TYR A 68 -2.67 -11.86 13.86
CA TYR A 68 -1.85 -12.84 13.16
C TYR A 68 -2.66 -14.08 12.74
N ASP A 69 -3.99 -13.96 12.70
CA ASP A 69 -4.87 -15.11 12.53
C ASP A 69 -4.67 -15.78 11.18
N LEU A 70 -4.41 -14.99 10.11
CA LEU A 70 -4.16 -15.55 8.77
C LEU A 70 -2.83 -16.31 8.75
N GLN A 71 -1.79 -15.78 9.40
CA GLN A 71 -0.52 -16.50 9.54
C GLN A 71 -0.64 -17.74 10.42
N ASN A 72 -1.41 -17.68 11.51
CA ASN A 72 -1.65 -18.80 12.42
C ASN A 72 -2.47 -19.93 11.78
N GLU A 73 -3.45 -19.59 10.94
CA GLU A 73 -4.20 -20.56 10.14
C GLU A 73 -3.32 -21.20 9.07
N TRP A 74 -2.48 -20.39 8.41
CA TRP A 74 -1.60 -20.84 7.33
C TRP A 74 -0.42 -21.70 7.79
N GLN A 75 0.18 -21.34 8.94
CA GLN A 75 1.39 -21.96 9.48
C GLN A 75 2.52 -22.07 8.43
N ASN A 76 3.04 -23.28 8.23
CA ASN A 76 4.08 -23.58 7.25
C ASN A 76 3.52 -24.24 5.98
N LYS A 77 2.29 -23.92 5.56
CA LYS A 77 1.74 -24.40 4.28
C LYS A 77 2.66 -24.03 3.10
N THR A 78 3.12 -25.03 2.35
CA THR A 78 4.13 -24.88 1.29
C THR A 78 3.56 -24.78 -0.13
N ASP A 79 2.31 -25.17 -0.33
CA ASP A 79 1.63 -25.20 -1.64
C ASP A 79 0.73 -23.98 -1.88
N GLY A 80 0.84 -22.95 -1.05
CA GLY A 80 0.01 -21.76 -1.15
C GLY A 80 0.48 -20.75 -2.18
N SER A 81 -0.45 -19.90 -2.60
CA SER A 81 -0.28 -18.91 -3.67
C SER A 81 -1.21 -17.70 -3.47
N PHE A 82 -1.09 -16.65 -4.30
CA PHE A 82 -2.06 -15.56 -4.29
C PHE A 82 -3.49 -16.01 -4.61
N ARG A 83 -3.69 -17.16 -5.26
CA ARG A 83 -5.02 -17.74 -5.50
C ARG A 83 -5.77 -18.04 -4.20
N ASP A 84 -5.06 -18.31 -3.11
CA ASP A 84 -5.70 -18.52 -1.79
C ASP A 84 -6.36 -17.24 -1.25
N PHE A 85 -6.06 -16.07 -1.81
CA PHE A 85 -6.62 -14.77 -1.45
C PHE A 85 -7.37 -14.08 -2.60
N ASP A 86 -7.34 -14.65 -3.81
CA ASP A 86 -7.99 -14.05 -4.97
C ASP A 86 -9.51 -14.01 -4.82
N ASN A 87 -10.08 -12.82 -5.02
CA ASN A 87 -11.50 -12.49 -4.80
C ASN A 87 -12.02 -12.75 -3.38
N LYS A 88 -11.14 -12.94 -2.40
CA LYS A 88 -11.56 -13.03 -1.00
C LYS A 88 -11.78 -11.65 -0.42
N GLU A 89 -12.91 -11.51 0.28
CA GLU A 89 -13.18 -10.38 1.15
C GLU A 89 -12.69 -10.69 2.56
N LEU A 90 -11.82 -9.84 3.08
CA LEU A 90 -11.28 -9.92 4.44
C LEU A 90 -11.48 -8.57 5.11
N TYR A 91 -12.30 -8.54 6.16
CA TYR A 91 -12.58 -7.30 6.92
C TYR A 91 -13.04 -6.13 6.03
N GLY A 92 -13.87 -6.42 5.02
CA GLY A 92 -14.39 -5.44 4.06
C GLY A 92 -13.45 -5.12 2.89
N ILE A 93 -12.23 -5.68 2.86
CA ILE A 93 -11.25 -5.47 1.78
C ILE A 93 -11.25 -6.67 0.85
N ILE A 94 -11.47 -6.43 -0.45
CA ILE A 94 -11.51 -7.50 -1.47
C ILE A 94 -10.16 -7.54 -2.18
N PHE A 95 -9.45 -8.66 -2.05
CA PHE A 95 -8.16 -8.88 -2.71
C PHE A 95 -8.35 -9.46 -4.12
N SER A 96 -7.46 -9.12 -5.04
CA SER A 96 -7.48 -9.60 -6.42
C SER A 96 -6.06 -9.82 -6.93
N GLN A 97 -5.78 -11.06 -7.33
CA GLN A 97 -4.56 -11.45 -8.02
C GLN A 97 -4.57 -10.85 -9.44
N LYS A 98 -3.41 -10.42 -9.91
CA LYS A 98 -3.19 -9.88 -11.26
C LYS A 98 -1.90 -10.43 -11.84
N PHE A 99 -1.82 -10.40 -13.18
CA PHE A 99 -0.65 -10.81 -13.95
C PHE A 99 -0.23 -12.28 -13.76
N VAL A 100 -1.22 -13.18 -13.65
CA VAL A 100 -1.01 -14.64 -13.67
C VAL A 100 -0.62 -15.07 -15.09
N LEU A 101 0.62 -14.79 -15.45
CA LEU A 101 1.17 -14.93 -16.80
C LEU A 101 2.57 -15.57 -16.73
N PRO A 102 3.00 -16.29 -17.79
CA PRO A 102 4.36 -16.79 -17.88
C PRO A 102 5.40 -15.69 -17.74
N ARG A 103 6.47 -15.95 -16.98
CA ARG A 103 7.60 -15.02 -16.80
C ARG A 103 8.61 -15.16 -17.93
N ASP A 104 8.29 -14.58 -19.08
CA ASP A 104 9.12 -14.63 -20.29
C ASP A 104 9.22 -13.26 -20.98
N ALA A 105 9.89 -13.22 -22.13
CA ALA A 105 10.14 -11.98 -22.87
C ALA A 105 8.85 -11.28 -23.37
N THR A 106 7.70 -11.95 -23.34
CA THR A 106 6.39 -11.40 -23.74
C THR A 106 5.61 -10.82 -22.57
N PHE A 107 6.12 -10.95 -21.33
CA PHE A 107 5.45 -10.46 -20.14
C PHE A 107 5.19 -8.93 -20.23
N PRO A 108 3.96 -8.46 -19.94
CA PRO A 108 3.56 -7.06 -20.17
C PRO A 108 4.07 -6.12 -19.06
N MET A 109 5.39 -5.89 -19.05
CA MET A 109 6.11 -5.15 -18.01
C MET A 109 5.54 -3.73 -17.77
N ASP A 110 5.28 -3.00 -18.84
CA ASP A 110 4.77 -1.62 -18.73
C ASP A 110 3.37 -1.59 -18.13
N SER A 111 2.51 -2.55 -18.48
CA SER A 111 1.17 -2.66 -17.89
C SER A 111 1.22 -3.01 -16.41
N LEU A 112 2.16 -3.88 -16.00
CA LEU A 112 2.40 -4.21 -14.60
C LEU A 112 2.80 -2.97 -13.80
N PHE A 113 3.82 -2.23 -14.27
CA PHE A 113 4.29 -1.04 -13.57
C PHE A 113 3.25 0.08 -13.56
N GLN A 114 2.52 0.29 -14.66
CA GLN A 114 1.44 1.26 -14.72
C GLN A 114 0.31 0.91 -13.73
N THR A 115 0.00 -0.37 -13.58
CA THR A 115 -0.99 -0.83 -12.59
C THR A 115 -0.54 -0.49 -11.18
N ILE A 116 0.71 -0.81 -10.81
CA ILE A 116 1.26 -0.49 -9.48
C ILE A 116 1.24 1.02 -9.24
N GLU A 117 1.67 1.82 -10.22
CA GLU A 117 1.67 3.29 -10.11
C GLU A 117 0.27 3.87 -9.90
N ASN A 118 -0.74 3.31 -10.56
CA ASN A 118 -2.13 3.75 -10.41
C ASN A 118 -2.68 3.44 -9.01
N GLU A 119 -2.34 2.27 -8.46
CA GLU A 119 -2.67 1.91 -7.08
C GLU A 119 -2.00 2.87 -6.09
N LEU A 120 -0.69 3.08 -6.23
CA LEU A 120 0.08 4.02 -5.38
C LEU A 120 -0.44 5.45 -5.47
N ARG A 121 -0.80 5.93 -6.67
CA ARG A 121 -1.38 7.27 -6.87
C ARG A 121 -2.73 7.42 -6.17
N SER A 122 -3.46 6.32 -6.03
CA SER A 122 -4.74 6.25 -5.33
C SER A 122 -4.59 6.03 -3.81
N GLY A 123 -3.37 6.13 -3.26
CA GLY A 123 -3.09 5.91 -1.84
C GLY A 123 -2.94 4.43 -1.45
N ARG A 124 -3.33 3.50 -2.33
CA ARG A 124 -3.26 2.05 -2.08
C ARG A 124 -1.83 1.52 -2.19
N LYS A 125 -1.61 0.39 -1.53
CA LYS A 125 -0.38 -0.40 -1.57
C LYS A 125 -0.59 -1.60 -2.50
N VAL A 126 0.50 -2.23 -2.95
CA VAL A 126 0.39 -3.44 -3.78
C VAL A 126 1.24 -4.53 -3.18
N ILE A 127 0.67 -5.74 -3.04
CA ILE A 127 1.47 -6.91 -2.65
C ILE A 127 2.10 -7.47 -3.93
N ILE A 128 3.40 -7.73 -3.91
CA ILE A 128 4.18 -8.18 -5.06
C ILE A 128 5.00 -9.41 -4.68
N SER A 129 5.02 -10.40 -5.58
CA SER A 129 5.93 -11.55 -5.46
C SER A 129 7.29 -11.16 -6.05
N LEU A 130 8.39 -11.36 -5.33
CA LEU A 130 9.74 -11.07 -5.82
C LEU A 130 10.67 -12.24 -5.52
N PRO A 131 11.70 -12.49 -6.34
CA PRO A 131 12.73 -13.47 -6.00
C PRO A 131 13.43 -13.09 -4.69
N ALA A 132 13.69 -14.10 -3.87
CA ALA A 132 14.47 -13.99 -2.65
C ALA A 132 15.28 -15.29 -2.46
N ASP A 133 16.16 -15.31 -1.45
CA ASP A 133 16.94 -16.50 -1.13
C ASP A 133 16.00 -17.69 -0.84
N GLY A 134 16.15 -18.76 -1.63
CA GLY A 134 15.33 -19.97 -1.48
C GLY A 134 13.98 -19.96 -2.22
N GLY A 135 13.65 -18.93 -3.01
CA GLY A 135 12.47 -18.95 -3.88
C GLY A 135 11.84 -17.59 -4.10
N TRP A 136 10.54 -17.50 -3.87
CA TRP A 136 9.75 -16.27 -4.02
C TRP A 136 9.27 -15.80 -2.65
N HIS A 137 9.34 -14.49 -2.43
CA HIS A 137 8.90 -13.85 -1.19
C HIS A 137 7.94 -12.69 -1.49
N MET A 138 7.03 -12.42 -0.57
CA MET A 138 6.02 -11.37 -0.77
C MET A 138 6.47 -10.08 -0.12
N PHE A 139 6.37 -9.00 -0.89
CA PHE A 139 6.64 -7.65 -0.43
C PHE A 139 5.40 -6.78 -0.62
N VAL A 140 5.33 -5.68 0.11
CA VAL A 140 4.33 -4.63 -0.05
C VAL A 140 5.00 -3.40 -0.66
N VAL A 141 4.63 -3.08 -1.89
CA VAL A 141 5.03 -1.87 -2.59
C VAL A 141 4.30 -0.68 -1.97
N CYS A 142 5.07 0.29 -1.46
CA CYS A 142 4.51 1.36 -0.64
C CYS A 142 4.64 2.75 -1.25
N LYS A 143 5.68 3.00 -2.04
CA LYS A 143 5.91 4.30 -2.67
C LYS A 143 6.81 4.18 -3.88
N GLN A 144 6.81 5.24 -4.67
CA GLN A 144 7.76 5.45 -5.74
C GLN A 144 8.94 6.31 -5.24
N THR A 145 10.15 5.98 -5.66
CA THR A 145 11.35 6.79 -5.45
C THR A 145 11.39 7.97 -6.43
N PRO A 146 12.19 9.03 -6.17
CA PRO A 146 12.27 10.18 -7.08
C PRO A 146 12.72 9.85 -8.51
N ASP A 147 13.52 8.79 -8.69
CA ASP A 147 13.97 8.25 -9.97
C ASP A 147 12.97 7.27 -10.61
N GLY A 148 11.82 7.05 -9.97
CA GLY A 148 10.69 6.34 -10.56
C GLY A 148 10.65 4.84 -10.29
N ASP A 149 11.57 4.28 -9.49
CA ASP A 149 11.51 2.90 -8.99
C ASP A 149 10.52 2.78 -7.81
N PHE A 150 10.26 1.57 -7.32
CA PHE A 150 9.40 1.34 -6.17
C PHE A 150 10.19 0.90 -4.92
N VAL A 151 9.74 1.42 -3.77
CA VAL A 151 10.16 0.95 -2.45
C VAL A 151 9.17 -0.09 -1.96
N SER A 152 9.69 -1.28 -1.66
CA SER A 152 8.91 -2.44 -1.22
C SER A 152 9.43 -2.96 0.11
N TYR A 153 8.51 -3.31 1.01
CA TYR A 153 8.81 -3.76 2.37
C TYR A 153 8.34 -5.20 2.58
N SER A 154 9.05 -5.96 3.39
CA SER A 154 8.61 -7.28 3.85
C SER A 154 9.17 -7.58 5.23
N LYS A 155 8.77 -8.71 5.81
CA LYS A 155 9.31 -9.25 7.05
C LYS A 155 9.92 -10.63 6.82
N LEU A 156 11.01 -10.91 7.51
CA LEU A 156 11.55 -12.25 7.73
C LEU A 156 11.72 -12.43 9.23
N GLY A 157 10.80 -13.16 9.87
CA GLY A 157 10.65 -13.08 11.32
C GLY A 157 10.33 -11.64 11.74
N SER A 158 11.13 -11.09 12.66
CA SER A 158 11.07 -9.69 13.07
C SER A 158 11.96 -8.75 12.25
N HIS A 159 12.78 -9.28 11.34
CA HIS A 159 13.66 -8.45 10.52
C HIS A 159 12.88 -7.80 9.37
N THR A 160 13.07 -6.49 9.19
CA THR A 160 12.45 -5.73 8.09
C THR A 160 13.33 -5.77 6.87
N LEU A 161 12.78 -6.27 5.76
CA LEU A 161 13.40 -6.25 4.44
C LEU A 161 12.93 -5.02 3.68
N ILE A 162 13.86 -4.29 3.06
CA ILE A 162 13.56 -3.07 2.28
C ILE A 162 14.26 -3.16 0.93
N LEU A 163 13.48 -3.12 -0.14
CA LEU A 163 13.97 -3.06 -1.51
C LEU A 163 13.67 -1.68 -2.09
N ARG A 164 14.65 -1.07 -2.76
CA ARG A 164 14.53 0.26 -3.39
C ARG A 164 14.70 0.23 -4.90
N ASN A 165 14.82 -0.97 -5.47
CA ASN A 165 15.04 -1.24 -6.89
C ASN A 165 14.06 -2.31 -7.41
N THR A 166 12.80 -2.24 -6.97
CA THR A 166 11.77 -3.25 -7.25
C THR A 166 11.55 -3.45 -8.76
N LYS A 167 11.49 -2.37 -9.55
CA LYS A 167 11.31 -2.47 -11.00
C LYS A 167 12.47 -3.22 -11.65
N GLU A 168 13.70 -2.96 -11.22
CA GLU A 168 14.88 -3.67 -11.70
C GLU A 168 14.79 -5.18 -11.45
N ILE A 169 14.38 -5.58 -10.24
CA ILE A 169 14.22 -6.99 -9.85
C ILE A 169 13.17 -7.68 -10.72
N VAL A 170 12.03 -7.03 -10.95
CA VAL A 170 10.96 -7.57 -11.80
C VAL A 170 11.43 -7.72 -13.25
N LYS A 171 12.16 -6.74 -13.79
CA LYS A 171 12.75 -6.80 -15.13
C LYS A 171 13.72 -7.98 -15.27
N LYS A 172 14.62 -8.17 -14.31
CA LYS A 172 15.57 -9.31 -14.29
C LYS A 172 14.87 -10.67 -14.20
N SER A 173 13.65 -10.69 -13.67
CA SER A 173 12.85 -11.90 -13.48
C SER A 173 11.89 -12.18 -14.64
N ASN A 174 11.90 -11.35 -15.70
CA ASN A 174 10.95 -11.40 -16.81
C ASN A 174 9.47 -11.37 -16.35
N GLY A 175 9.18 -10.64 -15.28
CA GLY A 175 7.81 -10.46 -14.79
C GLY A 175 7.56 -11.03 -13.40
N THR A 176 6.35 -10.76 -12.92
CA THR A 176 5.87 -11.26 -11.64
C THR A 176 4.35 -11.12 -11.51
N GLU A 177 3.80 -11.72 -10.46
CA GLU A 177 2.41 -11.54 -10.07
C GLU A 177 2.31 -10.51 -8.95
N ILE A 178 1.16 -9.83 -8.91
CA ILE A 178 0.81 -8.91 -7.84
C ILE A 178 -0.57 -9.24 -7.31
N MET A 179 -0.83 -8.74 -6.12
CA MET A 179 -2.15 -8.70 -5.53
C MET A 179 -2.51 -7.26 -5.19
N THR A 180 -3.61 -6.83 -5.78
CA THR A 180 -4.26 -5.54 -5.57
C THR A 180 -5.49 -5.74 -4.69
N TYR A 181 -6.11 -4.67 -4.22
CA TYR A 181 -7.33 -4.78 -3.44
C TYR A 181 -8.25 -3.58 -3.63
N ARG A 182 -9.52 -3.78 -3.30
CA ARG A 182 -10.52 -2.72 -3.25
C ARG A 182 -11.00 -2.56 -1.82
N THR A 183 -11.14 -1.31 -1.41
CA THR A 183 -11.74 -0.94 -0.14
C THR A 183 -13.18 -0.46 -0.35
N PRO A 184 -14.05 -0.53 0.67
CA PRO A 184 -15.36 0.09 0.61
C PRO A 184 -15.23 1.61 0.45
N PRO A 185 -16.25 2.29 -0.11
CA PRO A 185 -16.26 3.74 -0.15
C PRO A 185 -16.12 4.35 1.25
N GLY A 186 -15.18 5.29 1.42
CA GLY A 186 -14.98 6.02 2.67
C GLY A 186 -13.98 5.39 3.65
N MET A 187 -13.30 4.32 3.25
CA MET A 187 -12.11 3.78 3.94
C MET A 187 -10.82 4.40 3.43
#